data_AF-A0A336LRV7-F1
#
_entry.id   AF-A0A336LRV7-F1
#
_cell.length_a   1.000
_cell.length_b   1.000
_cell.length_c   1.000
_cell.angle_alpha   90.00
_cell.angle_beta   90.00
_cell.angle_gamma   90.00
#
_symmetry.space_group_name_H-M   'P 1'
#
loop_
_entity.id
_entity.type
_entity.pdbx_description
1 polymer ?
#
loop_
_entity_poly.entity_id
_entity_poly.type
_entity_poly.pdbx_seq_one_letter_code
_entity_poly.pdbx_strand_id
1 'polypeptide(L)'
;MSSKKQKVDQTNPQIPQHECFDDNDDDAYMSDEDSNIVFGITTVINLDSTNDIQVTQQIKNFLLVKAENNANHDVLLSFKNALQNESVGLLINERYVNIPPQITLPLFQSLKSEITVAISKKKPFDFKSIILISKFYRKEDSNGKVIEEILTNSEEEVFAPFTIASFDYCVKTEADTGLDGNWEEGDSVLIPYRKVSLINSSKLTNIIDSIKELLE
;
A
#
# COMPACT_ATOMS: atom_id res chain seq x y z
N MET A 1 -6.03 19.13 -81.53
CA MET A 1 -6.66 20.34 -80.94
C MET A 1 -6.53 20.27 -79.43
N SER A 2 -6.30 21.43 -78.84
CA SER A 2 -5.76 21.70 -77.50
C SER A 2 -6.56 21.13 -76.32
N SER A 3 -5.88 20.78 -75.23
CA SER A 3 -6.26 21.07 -73.82
C SER A 3 -5.18 20.54 -72.88
N LYS A 4 -4.23 21.38 -72.45
CA LYS A 4 -4.17 22.14 -71.18
C LYS A 4 -3.82 21.27 -69.95
N LYS A 5 -2.56 21.42 -69.53
CA LYS A 5 -2.02 21.07 -68.20
C LYS A 5 -2.78 21.80 -67.10
N GLN A 6 -2.98 21.16 -65.96
CA GLN A 6 -3.31 21.83 -64.71
C GLN A 6 -2.39 21.35 -63.58
N LYS A 7 -1.88 22.34 -62.85
CA LYS A 7 -0.88 22.27 -61.78
C LYS A 7 -1.45 21.62 -60.51
N VAL A 8 -0.52 21.06 -59.75
CA VAL A 8 -0.60 20.66 -58.33
C VAL A 8 -1.17 21.78 -57.46
N ASP A 9 -2.07 21.44 -56.55
CA ASP A 9 -2.29 22.21 -55.32
C ASP A 9 -2.31 21.26 -54.12
N GLN A 10 -1.59 21.66 -53.07
CA GLN A 10 -1.44 20.96 -51.81
C GLN A 10 -2.56 21.44 -50.87
N THR A 11 -3.42 20.55 -50.39
CA THR A 11 -4.26 20.85 -49.24
C THR A 11 -4.23 19.72 -48.21
N ASN A 12 -3.70 20.12 -47.06
CA ASN A 12 -3.63 19.41 -45.79
C ASN A 12 -5.05 19.09 -45.27
N PRO A 13 -5.38 17.83 -44.90
CA PRO A 13 -6.64 17.55 -44.23
C PRO A 13 -6.58 18.09 -42.79
N GLN A 14 -7.36 19.13 -42.52
CA GLN A 14 -7.58 19.65 -41.16
C GLN A 14 -8.30 18.60 -40.32
N ILE A 15 -7.74 18.31 -39.15
CA ILE A 15 -8.36 17.51 -38.09
C ILE A 15 -9.54 18.33 -37.54
N PRO A 16 -10.78 17.81 -37.49
CA PRO A 16 -11.88 18.53 -36.90
C PRO A 16 -11.63 18.72 -35.41
N GLN A 17 -11.53 19.97 -34.97
CA GLN A 17 -11.59 20.34 -33.56
C GLN A 17 -13.03 20.08 -33.10
N HIS A 18 -13.22 19.09 -32.23
CA HIS A 18 -14.49 18.90 -31.55
C HIS A 18 -14.54 19.90 -30.41
N GLU A 19 -15.37 20.92 -30.58
CA GLU A 19 -15.65 21.95 -29.60
C GLU A 19 -16.14 21.32 -28.29
N CYS A 20 -15.59 21.79 -27.18
CA CYS A 20 -16.15 21.62 -25.84
C CYS A 20 -17.42 22.47 -25.75
N PHE A 21 -18.44 21.95 -25.06
CA PHE A 21 -19.45 22.60 -24.21
C PHE A 21 -20.75 21.80 -24.33
N ASP A 22 -21.11 21.05 -23.29
CA ASP A 22 -22.48 21.08 -22.82
C ASP A 22 -22.53 20.76 -21.32
N ASP A 23 -23.13 21.68 -20.59
CA ASP A 23 -23.44 21.60 -19.16
C ASP A 23 -24.51 20.53 -18.94
N ASN A 24 -24.12 19.26 -18.93
CA ASN A 24 -24.97 18.21 -18.38
C ASN A 24 -24.63 18.07 -16.90
N ASP A 25 -25.62 18.44 -16.06
CA ASP A 25 -25.85 17.84 -14.75
C ASP A 25 -25.96 16.32 -14.92
N ASP A 26 -24.83 15.66 -15.17
CA ASP A 26 -24.71 14.21 -15.05
C ASP A 26 -24.63 13.93 -13.55
N ASP A 27 -25.79 13.96 -12.90
CA ASP A 27 -26.08 13.08 -11.78
C ASP A 27 -25.71 11.67 -12.26
N ALA A 28 -24.44 11.31 -12.09
CA ALA A 28 -23.91 10.02 -12.43
C ALA A 28 -24.73 9.03 -11.62
N TYR A 29 -25.72 8.42 -12.27
CA TYR A 29 -26.39 7.23 -11.78
C TYR A 29 -25.27 6.20 -11.61
N MET A 30 -24.71 6.15 -10.39
CA MET A 30 -23.83 5.07 -9.98
C MET A 30 -24.61 3.81 -10.30
N SER A 31 -24.18 3.09 -11.34
CA SER A 31 -24.84 1.84 -11.67
C SER A 31 -24.71 0.92 -10.45
N ASP A 32 -25.64 -0.02 -10.26
CA ASP A 32 -25.51 -1.00 -9.17
C ASP A 32 -24.15 -1.75 -9.27
N GLU A 33 -23.52 -1.79 -10.44
CA GLU A 33 -22.16 -2.30 -10.65
C GLU A 33 -21.07 -1.39 -10.06
N ASP A 34 -21.19 -0.07 -10.18
CA ASP A 34 -20.24 0.90 -9.60
C ASP A 34 -20.33 0.96 -8.06
N SER A 35 -21.48 0.58 -7.50
CA SER A 35 -21.68 0.53 -6.04
C SER A 35 -20.85 -0.56 -5.34
N ASN A 36 -20.27 -1.51 -6.09
CA ASN A 36 -19.46 -2.61 -5.57
C ASN A 36 -17.95 -2.38 -5.66
N ILE A 37 -17.50 -1.20 -6.08
CA ILE A 37 -16.07 -0.90 -6.22
C ILE A 37 -15.44 -0.72 -4.83
N VAL A 38 -14.47 -1.58 -4.51
CA VAL A 38 -13.69 -1.50 -3.27
C VAL A 38 -12.51 -0.53 -3.47
N PHE A 39 -12.62 0.65 -2.84
CA PHE A 39 -11.58 1.68 -2.93
C PHE A 39 -10.42 1.51 -1.95
N GLY A 40 -10.63 0.71 -0.91
CA GLY A 40 -9.63 0.39 0.10
C GLY A 40 -10.06 -0.77 0.98
N ILE A 41 -9.09 -1.39 1.62
CA ILE A 41 -9.25 -2.54 2.50
C ILE A 41 -8.35 -2.35 3.72
N THR A 42 -8.94 -2.52 4.90
CA THR A 42 -8.21 -2.62 6.17
C THR A 42 -8.68 -3.88 6.87
N THR A 43 -7.80 -4.89 6.98
CA THR A 43 -8.17 -6.20 7.52
C THR A 43 -7.00 -6.83 8.27
N VAL A 44 -7.30 -7.79 9.17
CA VAL A 44 -6.27 -8.56 9.87
C VAL A 44 -6.44 -10.05 9.59
N ILE A 45 -5.38 -10.67 9.09
CA ILE A 45 -5.31 -12.11 8.85
C ILE A 45 -4.67 -12.77 10.08
N ASN A 46 -5.35 -13.73 10.69
CA ASN A 46 -4.76 -14.53 11.76
C ASN A 46 -3.72 -15.51 11.17
N LEU A 47 -2.43 -15.30 11.47
CA LEU A 47 -1.36 -16.18 11.01
C LEU A 47 -1.23 -17.48 11.81
N ASP A 48 -1.93 -17.60 12.94
CA ASP A 48 -1.96 -18.81 13.79
C ASP A 48 -3.20 -19.66 13.57
N SER A 49 -4.06 -19.25 12.63
CA SER A 49 -5.30 -19.97 12.32
C SER A 49 -4.99 -21.36 11.75
N THR A 50 -4.83 -22.31 12.67
CA THR A 50 -4.57 -23.75 12.51
C THR A 50 -3.32 -24.08 11.67
N ASN A 51 -2.46 -24.93 12.22
CA ASN A 51 -1.28 -25.48 11.54
C ASN A 51 -1.56 -26.21 10.20
N ASP A 52 -2.81 -26.26 9.73
CA ASP A 52 -3.28 -26.94 8.52
C ASP A 52 -3.47 -26.02 7.30
N ILE A 53 -3.40 -24.68 7.44
CA ILE A 53 -3.51 -23.78 6.28
C ILE A 53 -2.11 -23.50 5.74
N GLN A 54 -1.74 -24.18 4.65
CA GLN A 54 -0.44 -24.05 3.99
C GLN A 54 -0.04 -22.60 3.70
N VAL A 55 -1.01 -21.73 3.41
CA VAL A 55 -0.77 -20.31 3.08
C VAL A 55 -0.24 -19.52 4.28
N THR A 56 -0.74 -19.74 5.50
CA THR A 56 -0.25 -18.98 6.67
C THR A 56 1.20 -19.35 6.99
N GLN A 57 1.56 -20.63 6.85
CA GLN A 57 2.94 -21.09 6.99
C GLN A 57 3.86 -20.52 5.91
N GLN A 58 3.39 -20.43 4.66
CA GLN A 58 4.14 -19.79 3.58
C GLN A 58 4.39 -18.30 3.87
N ILE A 59 3.38 -17.57 4.37
CA ILE A 59 3.52 -16.17 4.77
C ILE A 59 4.53 -16.03 5.92
N LYS A 60 4.40 -16.85 6.97
CA LYS A 60 5.35 -16.84 8.10
C LYS A 60 6.78 -17.10 7.62
N ASN A 61 6.97 -18.13 6.80
CA ASN A 61 8.28 -18.46 6.24
C ASN A 61 8.83 -17.33 5.35
N PHE A 62 7.99 -16.73 4.51
CA PHE A 62 8.37 -15.58 3.68
C PHE A 62 8.87 -14.41 4.55
N LEU A 63 8.14 -14.05 5.61
CA LEU A 63 8.53 -12.98 6.53
C LEU A 63 9.84 -13.30 7.24
N LEU A 64 10.04 -14.54 7.67
CA LEU A 64 11.29 -14.98 8.31
C LEU A 64 12.47 -14.93 7.34
N VAL A 65 12.32 -15.43 6.12
CA VAL A 65 13.39 -15.38 5.10
C VAL A 65 13.73 -13.92 4.75
N LYS A 66 12.73 -13.03 4.62
CA LYS A 66 13.00 -11.62 4.39
C LYS A 66 13.70 -10.98 5.59
N ALA A 67 13.31 -11.31 6.83
CA ALA A 67 13.99 -10.84 8.03
C ALA A 67 15.44 -11.35 8.12
N GLU A 68 15.70 -12.63 7.84
CA GLU A 68 17.05 -13.21 7.88
C GLU A 68 18.03 -12.52 6.93
N ASN A 69 17.53 -12.06 5.78
CA ASN A 69 18.35 -11.42 4.76
C ASN A 69 18.54 -9.91 4.97
N ASN A 70 17.66 -9.24 5.73
CA ASN A 70 17.61 -7.76 5.77
C ASN A 70 17.63 -7.16 7.18
N ALA A 71 17.33 -7.94 8.22
CA ALA A 71 17.27 -7.46 9.59
C ALA A 71 18.60 -7.65 10.33
N ASN A 72 18.84 -6.81 11.34
CA ASN A 72 19.90 -7.07 12.32
C ASN A 72 19.50 -8.23 13.27
N HIS A 73 20.45 -8.68 14.10
CA HIS A 73 20.26 -9.83 14.98
C HIS A 73 19.07 -9.69 15.95
N ASP A 74 18.94 -8.54 16.61
CA ASP A 74 17.89 -8.32 17.62
C ASP A 74 16.50 -8.23 17.00
N VAL A 75 16.39 -7.60 15.82
CA VAL A 75 15.15 -7.55 15.04
C VAL A 75 14.77 -8.94 14.56
N LEU A 76 15.71 -9.70 14.01
CA LEU A 76 15.46 -11.08 13.58
C LEU A 76 14.96 -11.96 14.74
N LEU A 77 15.57 -11.83 15.92
CA LEU A 77 15.14 -12.57 17.11
C LEU A 77 13.71 -12.20 17.52
N SER A 78 13.36 -10.91 17.44
CA SER A 78 12.00 -10.42 17.73
C SER A 78 10.97 -11.01 16.77
N PHE A 79 11.26 -11.03 15.46
CA PHE A 79 10.38 -11.65 14.45
C PHE A 79 10.27 -13.17 14.63
N LYS A 80 11.38 -13.88 14.91
CA LYS A 80 11.37 -15.32 15.20
C LYS A 80 10.49 -15.64 16.39
N ASN A 81 10.66 -14.90 17.49
CA ASN A 81 9.85 -15.10 18.68
C ASN A 81 8.36 -14.85 18.40
N ALA A 82 8.01 -13.74 17.75
CA ALA A 82 6.61 -13.42 17.45
C ALA A 82 5.97 -14.49 16.55
N LEU A 83 6.59 -14.83 15.42
CA LEU A 83 5.99 -15.70 14.41
C LEU A 83 5.91 -17.18 14.84
N GLN A 84 6.76 -17.62 15.76
CA GLN A 84 6.82 -19.02 16.22
C GLN A 84 6.11 -19.26 17.56
N ASN A 85 6.08 -18.28 18.46
CA ASN A 85 5.66 -18.48 19.86
C ASN A 85 4.46 -17.64 20.29
N GLU A 86 3.99 -16.69 19.49
CA GLU A 86 2.95 -15.74 19.87
C GLU A 86 1.75 -15.78 18.92
N SER A 87 0.63 -15.19 19.36
CA SER A 87 -0.48 -14.95 18.44
C SER A 87 -0.22 -13.71 17.58
N VAL A 88 -0.20 -13.87 16.25
CA VAL A 88 0.18 -12.83 15.28
C VAL A 88 -0.92 -12.58 14.26
N GLY A 89 -1.35 -11.32 14.19
CA GLY A 89 -2.19 -10.82 13.11
C GLY A 89 -1.36 -10.14 12.02
N LEU A 90 -1.61 -10.45 10.75
CA LEU A 90 -1.08 -9.67 9.62
C LEU A 90 -2.11 -8.61 9.24
N LEU A 91 -1.80 -7.35 9.54
CA LEU A 91 -2.60 -6.19 9.16
C LEU A 91 -2.30 -5.83 7.70
N ILE A 92 -3.35 -5.78 6.90
CA ILE A 92 -3.35 -5.26 5.54
C ILE A 92 -4.10 -3.95 5.58
N ASN A 93 -3.45 -2.86 5.16
CA ASN A 93 -4.04 -1.54 5.01
C ASN A 93 -3.68 -1.01 3.63
N GLU A 94 -4.63 -1.02 2.70
CA GLU A 94 -4.38 -0.64 1.32
C GLU A 94 -5.56 0.18 0.79
N ARG A 95 -5.27 1.20 0.01
CA ARG A 95 -6.26 1.98 -0.73
C ARG A 95 -5.66 2.43 -2.06
N TYR A 96 -6.50 2.81 -3.01
CA TYR A 96 -5.97 3.47 -4.20
C TYR A 96 -5.29 4.80 -3.84
N VAL A 97 -4.19 5.12 -4.53
CA VAL A 97 -3.36 6.30 -4.26
C VAL A 97 -4.14 7.61 -4.40
N ASN A 98 -5.12 7.66 -5.31
CA ASN A 98 -5.97 8.82 -5.55
C ASN A 98 -7.12 8.97 -4.56
N ILE A 99 -7.32 8.03 -3.64
CA ILE A 99 -8.38 8.08 -2.64
C ILE A 99 -7.87 8.80 -1.40
N PRO A 100 -8.60 9.77 -0.82
CA PRO A 100 -8.15 10.56 0.33
C PRO A 100 -7.82 9.71 1.57
N PRO A 101 -6.80 10.05 2.37
CA PRO A 101 -6.44 9.31 3.59
C PRO A 101 -7.53 9.32 4.68
N GLN A 102 -8.50 10.24 4.59
CA GLN A 102 -9.64 10.33 5.51
C GLN A 102 -10.47 9.05 5.57
N ILE A 103 -10.45 8.20 4.53
CA ILE A 103 -11.14 6.90 4.56
C ILE A 103 -10.51 5.92 5.55
N THR A 104 -9.24 6.11 5.92
CA THR A 104 -8.50 5.16 6.73
C THR A 104 -9.02 5.10 8.17
N LEU A 105 -9.44 6.23 8.74
CA LEU A 105 -9.99 6.28 10.10
C LEU A 105 -11.25 5.39 10.28
N PRO A 106 -12.34 5.54 9.50
CA PRO A 106 -13.52 4.67 9.64
C PRO A 106 -13.22 3.19 9.34
N LEU A 107 -12.26 2.89 8.45
CA LEU A 107 -11.83 1.52 8.18
C LEU A 107 -11.18 0.88 9.40
N PHE A 108 -10.27 1.58 10.07
CA PHE A 108 -9.66 1.08 11.30
C PHE A 108 -10.64 0.99 12.47
N GLN A 109 -11.58 1.92 12.60
CA GLN A 109 -12.63 1.86 13.62
C GLN A 109 -13.53 0.63 13.42
N SER A 110 -13.90 0.36 12.16
CA SER A 110 -14.65 -0.85 11.78
C SER A 110 -13.85 -2.12 12.12
N LEU A 111 -12.58 -2.20 11.71
CA LEU A 111 -11.72 -3.33 12.02
C LEU A 111 -11.60 -3.58 13.54
N LYS A 112 -11.39 -2.53 14.33
CA LYS A 112 -11.33 -2.64 15.81
C LYS A 112 -12.62 -3.21 16.39
N SER A 113 -13.77 -2.75 15.91
CA SER A 113 -15.08 -3.26 16.32
C SER A 113 -15.24 -4.74 15.98
N GLU A 114 -14.88 -5.12 14.75
CA GLU A 114 -14.94 -6.51 14.27
C GLU A 114 -14.04 -7.45 15.08
N ILE A 115 -12.79 -7.04 15.36
CA ILE A 115 -11.87 -7.79 16.22
C ILE A 115 -12.48 -7.97 17.61
N THR A 116 -13.02 -6.91 18.21
CA THR A 116 -13.64 -6.95 19.54
C THR A 116 -14.83 -7.93 19.57
N VAL A 117 -15.69 -7.88 18.55
CA VAL A 117 -16.81 -8.82 18.39
C VAL A 117 -16.30 -10.25 18.20
N ALA A 118 -15.27 -10.47 17.39
CA ALA A 118 -14.68 -11.78 17.16
C ALA A 118 -14.12 -12.39 18.46
N ILE A 119 -13.39 -11.59 19.26
CA ILE A 119 -12.87 -11.98 20.57
C ILE A 119 -14.02 -12.33 21.52
N SER A 120 -15.08 -11.51 21.59
CA SER A 120 -16.25 -11.79 22.43
C SER A 120 -16.95 -13.11 22.06
N LYS A 121 -16.90 -13.49 20.78
CA LYS A 121 -17.40 -14.75 20.23
C LYS A 121 -16.38 -15.89 20.33
N LYS A 122 -15.28 -15.72 21.08
CA LYS A 122 -14.19 -16.69 21.27
C LYS A 122 -13.52 -17.15 19.97
N LYS A 123 -13.53 -16.30 18.94
CA LYS A 123 -12.74 -16.54 17.72
C LYS A 123 -11.27 -16.17 17.97
N PRO A 124 -10.31 -16.79 17.26
CA PRO A 124 -8.88 -16.56 17.49
C PRO A 124 -8.42 -15.25 16.83
N PHE A 125 -8.82 -14.11 17.40
CA PHE A 125 -8.41 -12.77 16.95
C PHE A 125 -7.81 -11.94 18.10
N ASP A 126 -7.52 -12.58 19.23
CA ASP A 126 -6.80 -11.98 20.36
C ASP A 126 -5.29 -12.13 20.13
N PHE A 127 -4.74 -11.24 19.30
CA PHE A 127 -3.32 -11.25 18.94
C PHE A 127 -2.47 -10.63 20.03
N LYS A 128 -1.25 -11.12 20.23
CA LYS A 128 -0.23 -10.45 21.04
C LYS A 128 0.53 -9.41 20.21
N SER A 129 0.78 -9.73 18.95
CA SER A 129 1.55 -8.90 18.03
C SER A 129 0.81 -8.75 16.69
N ILE A 130 0.98 -7.59 16.06
CA ILE A 130 0.49 -7.29 14.72
C ILE A 130 1.68 -7.01 13.82
N ILE A 131 1.67 -7.55 12.61
CA ILE A 131 2.62 -7.22 11.56
C ILE A 131 1.94 -6.34 10.53
N LEU A 132 2.56 -5.23 10.16
CA LEU A 132 2.17 -4.37 9.05
C LEU A 132 3.27 -4.39 7.99
N ILE A 133 2.88 -4.48 6.71
CA ILE A 133 3.80 -4.31 5.58
C ILE A 133 3.47 -3.00 4.88
N SER A 134 4.30 -1.99 5.08
CA SER A 134 4.13 -0.66 4.47
C SER A 134 4.92 -0.54 3.17
N LYS A 135 4.31 0.09 2.17
CA LYS A 135 4.95 0.41 0.89
C LYS A 135 5.60 1.78 0.99
N PHE A 136 6.87 1.89 0.61
CA PHE A 136 7.56 3.18 0.55
C PHE A 136 8.61 3.20 -0.56
N TYR A 137 9.05 4.41 -0.91
CA TYR A 137 10.10 4.66 -1.87
C TYR A 137 11.28 5.33 -1.20
N ARG A 138 12.50 4.94 -1.58
CA ARG A 138 13.73 5.66 -1.22
C ARG A 138 14.17 6.48 -2.41
N LYS A 139 14.37 7.77 -2.19
CA LYS A 139 15.05 8.65 -3.14
C LYS A 139 16.53 8.64 -2.81
N GLU A 140 17.35 8.26 -3.78
CA GLU A 140 18.81 8.24 -3.63
C GLU A 140 19.47 9.31 -4.50
N ASP A 141 20.60 9.83 -4.04
CA ASP A 141 21.47 10.69 -4.86
C ASP A 141 22.31 9.86 -5.84
N SER A 142 23.07 10.53 -6.70
CA SER A 142 23.96 9.87 -7.67
C SER A 142 25.08 9.04 -7.04
N ASN A 143 25.31 9.18 -5.73
CA ASN A 143 26.28 8.39 -4.96
C ASN A 143 25.61 7.25 -4.15
N GLY A 144 24.31 7.03 -4.32
CA GLY A 144 23.54 6.01 -3.59
C GLY A 144 23.22 6.38 -2.15
N LYS A 145 23.34 7.66 -1.77
CA LYS A 145 22.95 8.13 -0.44
C LYS A 145 21.44 8.39 -0.42
N VAL A 146 20.75 7.81 0.56
CA VAL A 146 19.33 8.07 0.81
C VAL A 146 19.13 9.55 1.18
N ILE A 147 18.33 10.24 0.36
CA ILE A 147 17.92 11.64 0.54
C ILE A 147 16.60 11.69 1.32
N GLU A 148 15.65 10.83 0.93
CA GLU A 148 14.27 10.90 1.41
C GLU A 148 13.61 9.51 1.36
N GLU A 149 12.71 9.26 2.31
CA GLU A 149 11.80 8.10 2.31
C GLU A 149 10.36 8.58 2.22
N ILE A 150 9.61 8.06 1.24
CA ILE A 150 8.22 8.49 0.98
C ILE A 150 7.31 7.27 1.11
N LEU A 151 6.44 7.26 2.12
CA LEU A 151 5.40 6.25 2.27
C LEU A 151 4.33 6.42 1.18
N THR A 152 3.83 5.29 0.66
CA THR A 152 2.68 5.31 -0.27
C THR A 152 1.41 5.80 0.42
N ASN A 153 1.21 5.35 1.67
CA ASN A 153 0.14 5.80 2.55
C ASN A 153 0.79 6.60 3.69
N SER A 154 0.74 7.93 3.61
CA SER A 154 1.38 8.80 4.61
C SER A 154 0.81 8.61 6.01
N GLU A 155 -0.47 8.22 6.12
CA GLU A 155 -1.11 7.94 7.40
C GLU A 155 -0.50 6.74 8.15
N GLU A 156 0.29 5.89 7.48
CA GLU A 156 1.00 4.78 8.12
C GLU A 156 2.21 5.23 8.95
N GLU A 157 2.63 6.50 8.84
CA GLU A 157 3.73 7.04 9.65
C GLU A 157 3.42 6.98 11.17
N VAL A 158 2.14 7.10 11.54
CA VAL A 158 1.69 7.03 12.94
C VAL A 158 1.95 5.68 13.60
N PHE A 159 2.28 4.62 12.84
CA PHE A 159 2.65 3.31 13.38
C PHE A 159 4.09 3.27 13.91
N ALA A 160 4.96 4.15 13.41
CA ALA A 160 6.39 4.11 13.73
C ALA A 160 6.68 4.19 15.25
N PRO A 161 6.04 5.08 16.04
CA PRO A 161 6.27 5.15 17.49
C PRO A 161 5.84 3.91 18.27
N PHE A 162 4.96 3.07 17.70
CA PHE A 162 4.42 1.87 18.35
C PHE A 162 5.09 0.58 17.87
N THR A 163 6.04 0.69 16.96
CA THR A 163 6.77 -0.44 16.38
C THR A 163 7.86 -0.92 17.33
N ILE A 164 7.85 -2.22 17.65
CA ILE A 164 8.82 -2.90 18.51
C ILE A 164 10.11 -3.17 17.73
N ALA A 165 9.94 -3.69 16.51
CA ALA A 165 11.04 -4.09 15.63
C ALA A 165 10.58 -3.92 14.19
N SER A 166 11.48 -3.49 13.32
CA SER A 166 11.20 -3.41 11.89
C SER A 166 12.44 -3.68 11.06
N PHE A 167 12.22 -4.11 9.83
CA PHE A 167 13.25 -4.21 8.80
C PHE A 167 12.65 -3.82 7.45
N ASP A 168 13.51 -3.39 6.54
CA ASP A 168 13.13 -3.00 5.20
C ASP A 168 13.80 -3.91 4.18
N TYR A 169 13.12 -4.16 3.05
CA TYR A 169 13.74 -4.85 1.92
C TYR A 169 13.39 -4.18 0.61
N CYS A 170 14.37 -4.16 -0.30
CA CYS A 170 14.20 -3.61 -1.63
C CYS A 170 13.35 -4.56 -2.46
N VAL A 171 12.43 -4.01 -3.25
CA VAL A 171 11.61 -4.78 -4.20
C VAL A 171 11.84 -4.33 -5.65
N LYS A 172 12.94 -3.62 -5.93
CA LYS A 172 13.27 -3.12 -7.29
C LYS A 172 13.22 -4.22 -8.36
N THR A 173 13.66 -5.44 -8.03
CA THR A 173 13.64 -6.59 -8.96
C THR A 173 12.32 -7.35 -8.98
N GLU A 174 11.42 -7.09 -8.03
CA GLU A 174 10.15 -7.79 -7.84
C GLU A 174 8.94 -6.93 -8.24
N ALA A 175 9.12 -5.62 -8.28
CA ALA A 175 8.06 -4.67 -8.55
C ALA A 175 7.98 -4.39 -10.06
N ASP A 176 6.83 -4.68 -10.67
CA ASP A 176 6.48 -4.28 -12.04
C ASP A 176 6.09 -2.78 -12.07
N THR A 177 6.94 -1.95 -11.47
CA THR A 177 6.68 -0.51 -11.43
C THR A 177 6.93 0.04 -12.83
N GLY A 178 5.86 0.40 -13.55
CA GLY A 178 5.91 1.29 -14.72
C GLY A 178 6.47 2.69 -14.41
N LEU A 179 7.08 2.88 -13.23
CA LEU A 179 7.91 4.00 -12.81
C LEU A 179 9.40 3.75 -13.08
N ASP A 180 9.78 2.59 -13.63
CA ASP A 180 11.11 2.32 -14.21
C ASP A 180 11.27 3.04 -15.56
N GLY A 181 10.79 4.27 -15.63
CA GLY A 181 11.03 5.17 -16.74
C GLY A 181 12.47 5.67 -16.62
N ASN A 182 13.26 5.42 -17.66
CA ASN A 182 14.47 6.20 -17.95
C ASN A 182 14.05 7.64 -18.25
N TRP A 183 13.64 8.39 -17.23
CA TRP A 183 13.61 9.85 -17.26
C TRP A 183 15.07 10.31 -17.13
N GLU A 184 15.38 11.43 -17.76
CA GLU A 184 16.70 11.79 -18.31
C GLU A 184 17.91 11.62 -17.37
N GLU A 185 19.11 11.62 -17.97
CA GLU A 185 20.40 11.59 -17.26
C GLU A 185 20.48 12.69 -16.19
N GLY A 186 20.13 12.35 -14.94
CA GLY A 186 20.13 13.28 -13.80
C GLY A 186 18.94 13.16 -12.84
N ASP A 187 17.88 12.43 -13.19
CA ASP A 187 16.74 12.27 -12.30
C ASP A 187 17.02 11.31 -11.14
N SER A 188 16.68 11.75 -9.92
CA SER A 188 16.79 10.94 -8.71
C SER A 188 15.87 9.72 -8.80
N VAL A 189 16.45 8.52 -8.77
CA VAL A 189 15.70 7.27 -8.90
C VAL A 189 14.92 6.99 -7.62
N LEU A 190 13.62 6.79 -7.73
CA LEU A 190 12.77 6.30 -6.64
C LEU A 190 12.83 4.77 -6.61
N ILE A 191 13.49 4.22 -5.61
CA ILE A 191 13.65 2.77 -5.45
C ILE A 191 12.53 2.25 -4.55
N PRO A 192 11.73 1.27 -4.99
CA PRO A 192 10.63 0.75 -4.19
C PRO A 192 11.15 -0.18 -3.08
N TYR A 193 10.63 0.02 -1.87
CA TYR A 193 10.90 -0.79 -0.68
C TYR A 193 9.60 -1.23 -0.01
N ARG A 194 9.74 -2.22 0.88
CA ARG A 194 8.72 -2.64 1.83
C ARG A 194 9.30 -2.58 3.23
N LYS A 195 8.55 -1.98 4.15
CA LYS A 195 8.88 -1.92 5.58
C LYS A 195 7.99 -2.92 6.30
N VAL A 196 8.58 -3.87 7.01
CA VAL A 196 7.83 -4.85 7.83
C VAL A 196 7.97 -4.43 9.28
N SER A 197 6.85 -4.05 9.89
CA SER A 197 6.80 -3.54 11.27
C SER A 197 6.09 -4.52 12.18
N LEU A 198 6.74 -4.90 13.28
CA LEU A 198 6.18 -5.70 14.36
C LEU A 198 5.70 -4.78 15.48
N ILE A 199 4.42 -4.83 15.81
CA ILE A 199 3.73 -3.91 16.72
C ILE A 199 3.02 -4.71 17.82
N ASN A 200 2.98 -4.20 19.05
CA ASN A 200 2.16 -4.81 20.10
C ASN A 200 0.67 -4.54 19.82
N SER A 201 -0.18 -5.57 19.80
CA SER A 201 -1.61 -5.43 19.49
C SER A 201 -2.34 -4.47 20.42
N SER A 202 -1.91 -4.34 21.68
CA SER A 202 -2.49 -3.42 22.66
C SER A 202 -2.40 -1.95 22.23
N LYS A 203 -1.48 -1.62 21.31
CA LYS A 203 -1.28 -0.27 20.78
C LYS A 203 -2.23 0.09 19.65
N LEU A 204 -3.05 -0.85 19.15
CA LEU A 204 -4.00 -0.57 18.06
C LEU A 204 -4.94 0.60 18.39
N THR A 205 -5.40 0.71 19.63
CA THR A 205 -6.23 1.87 20.03
C THR A 205 -5.46 3.17 19.93
N ASN A 206 -4.22 3.22 20.43
CA ASN A 206 -3.39 4.41 20.37
C ASN A 206 -3.09 4.83 18.93
N ILE A 207 -2.83 3.86 18.06
CA ILE A 207 -2.61 4.10 16.62
C ILE A 207 -3.85 4.74 16.00
N ILE A 208 -5.05 4.22 16.29
CA ILE A 208 -6.30 4.78 15.75
C ILE A 208 -6.53 6.21 16.24
N ASP A 209 -6.20 6.50 17.51
CA ASP A 209 -6.28 7.84 18.05
C ASP A 209 -5.27 8.77 17.36
N SER A 210 -4.03 8.32 17.08
CA SER A 210 -3.04 9.08 16.31
C SER A 210 -3.44 9.30 14.85
N ILE A 211 -4.08 8.32 14.19
CA ILE A 211 -4.66 8.49 12.85
C ILE A 211 -5.72 9.59 12.89
N LYS A 212 -6.57 9.58 13.92
CA LYS A 212 -7.61 10.59 14.08
C LYS A 212 -7.00 11.99 14.24
N GLU A 213 -6.01 12.16 15.11
CA GLU A 213 -5.31 13.43 15.31
C GLU A 213 -4.58 13.94 14.04
N LEU A 214 -4.06 13.02 13.22
CA LEU A 214 -3.39 13.37 11.97
C LEU A 214 -4.36 13.89 10.89
N LEU A 215 -5.61 13.43 10.93
CA LEU A 215 -6.62 13.68 9.89
C LEU A 215 -7.64 14.76 10.27
N GLU A 216 -7.61 15.24 11.52
CA GLU A 216 -8.37 16.40 12.04
C GLU A 216 -7.67 17.73 11.75
#